data_AF-A0A956QYQ0-F1
#
_entry.id   AF-A0A956QYQ0-F1
#
_cell.length_a   1.000
_cell.length_b   1.000
_cell.length_c   1.000
_cell.angle_alpha   90.00
_cell.angle_beta   90.00
_cell.angle_gamma   90.00
#
_symmetry.space_group_name_H-M   'P 1'
#
loop_
_entity.id
_entity.type
_entity.pdbx_description
1 polymer ?
#
loop_
_entity_poly.entity_id
_entity_poly.type
_entity_poly.pdbx_seq_one_letter_code
_entity_poly.pdbx_strand_id
1 'polypeptide(L)' 'MSEQMIKEAIQNKKMLCPKCKMPVQKYEKYAETVDSVRDGFNIQEISSQASRVTLHCCNGDCAWKERTEYWESYIED' A
#
# COMPACT_ATOMS: atom_id res chain seq x y z
N MET A 1 -7.25 7.56 3.42
CA MET A 1 -7.81 6.20 3.56
C MET A 1 -6.86 5.34 4.38
N SER A 2 -7.40 4.63 5.37
CA SER A 2 -6.63 3.98 6.43
C SER A 2 -6.03 2.64 6.00
N GLU A 3 -4.87 2.30 6.57
CA GLU A 3 -4.16 1.01 6.46
C GLU A 3 -5.06 -0.23 6.64
N GLN A 4 -6.12 -0.08 7.45
CA GLN A 4 -7.15 -1.10 7.66
C GLN A 4 -7.81 -1.54 6.35
N MET A 5 -8.12 -0.62 5.43
CA MET A 5 -8.75 -0.96 4.15
C MET A 5 -7.83 -1.80 3.26
N ILE A 6 -6.52 -1.54 3.28
CA ILE A 6 -5.53 -2.35 2.53
C ILE A 6 -5.51 -3.77 3.08
N LYS A 7 -5.46 -3.87 4.41
CA LYS A 7 -5.48 -5.16 5.11
C LYS A 7 -6.76 -5.93 4.79
N GLU A 8 -7.92 -5.27 4.86
CA GLU A 8 -9.20 -5.88 4.51
C GLU A 8 -9.27 -6.26 3.04
N ALA A 9 -8.79 -5.43 2.11
CA ALA A 9 -8.79 -5.74 0.70
C ALA A 9 -7.92 -6.97 0.36
N ILE A 10 -6.79 -7.12 1.05
CA ILE A 10 -5.91 -8.30 0.92
C ILE A 10 -6.55 -9.53 1.56
N GLN A 11 -7.12 -9.41 2.76
CA GLN A 11 -7.80 -10.52 3.44
C GLN A 11 -9.03 -11.00 2.67
N ASN A 12 -9.79 -10.06 2.09
CA ASN A 12 -10.95 -10.34 1.23
C ASN A 12 -10.56 -10.68 -0.21
N LYS A 13 -9.26 -10.72 -0.54
CA LYS A 13 -8.75 -11.04 -1.89
C LYS A 13 -9.27 -10.11 -2.99
N LYS A 14 -9.69 -8.91 -2.64
CA LYS A 14 -10.18 -7.88 -3.58
C LYS A 14 -9.05 -7.18 -4.32
N MET A 15 -7.87 -7.10 -3.71
CA MET A 15 -6.71 -6.47 -4.32
C MET A 15 -5.99 -7.43 -5.27
N LEU A 16 -6.13 -7.25 -6.58
CA LEU A 16 -5.54 -8.14 -7.58
C LEU A 16 -4.27 -7.57 -8.19
N CYS A 17 -3.30 -8.44 -8.42
CA CYS A 17 -2.10 -8.06 -9.15
C CYS A 17 -2.35 -8.06 -10.66
N PRO A 18 -1.93 -7.00 -11.39
CA PRO A 18 -2.18 -6.87 -12.82
C PRO A 18 -1.44 -7.90 -13.68
N LYS A 19 -0.40 -8.56 -13.15
CA LYS A 19 0.36 -9.59 -13.86
C LYS A 19 -0.23 -10.99 -13.69
N CYS A 20 -0.43 -11.39 -12.43
CA CYS A 20 -0.88 -12.74 -12.08
C CYS A 20 -2.43 -12.83 -12.09
N LYS A 21 -3.15 -11.70 -12.05
CA LYS A 21 -4.60 -11.59 -11.74
C LYS A 21 -5.00 -12.31 -10.44
N MET A 22 -4.02 -12.63 -9.61
CA MET A 22 -4.22 -13.27 -8.33
C MET A 22 -4.20 -12.21 -7.23
N PRO A 23 -4.84 -12.48 -6.08
CA PRO A 23 -4.86 -11.54 -4.97
C PRO A 23 -3.47 -11.30 -4.42
N VAL A 24 -3.13 -10.03 -4.21
CA VAL A 24 -1.89 -9.60 -3.56
C VAL A 24 -1.84 -10.20 -2.15
N GLN A 25 -0.76 -10.93 -1.82
CA GLN A 25 -0.65 -11.57 -0.51
C GLN A 25 0.03 -10.70 0.54
N LYS A 26 0.91 -9.78 0.10
CA LYS A 26 1.70 -8.96 1.00
C LYS A 26 1.68 -7.51 0.56
N TYR A 27 1.69 -6.61 1.52
CA TYR A 27 1.98 -5.21 1.31
C TYR A 27 2.99 -4.75 2.34
N GLU A 28 3.83 -3.81 1.95
CA GLU A 28 4.81 -3.16 2.80
C GLU A 28 4.54 -1.67 2.76
N LYS A 29 4.21 -1.07 3.90
CA LYS A 29 4.02 0.37 3.97
C LYS A 29 5.38 1.05 3.88
N TYR A 30 5.57 1.89 2.87
CA TYR A 30 6.73 2.76 2.80
C TYR A 30 6.25 4.16 3.19
N ALA A 31 6.32 4.45 4.49
CA ALA A 31 6.18 5.81 4.96
C ALA A 31 7.50 6.53 4.65
N GLU A 32 7.52 7.40 3.65
CA GLU A 32 8.60 8.37 3.56
C GLU A 32 8.36 9.38 4.68
N THR A 33 9.09 9.20 5.80
CA THR A 33 9.21 10.07 6.99
C THR A 33 7.99 10.02 7.95
N VAL A 34 8.10 9.89 9.28
CA VAL A 34 9.15 10.25 10.24
C VAL A 34 9.09 9.26 11.42
N ASP A 35 10.11 8.42 11.60
CA ASP A 35 10.50 8.05 12.96
C ASP A 35 11.04 9.33 13.60
N SER A 36 10.31 9.85 14.58
CA SER A 36 10.80 10.64 15.70
C SER A 36 12.09 11.46 15.47
N VAL A 37 12.04 12.54 14.68
CA VAL A 37 12.98 13.67 14.90
C VAL A 37 12.19 14.83 15.48
N ARG A 38 12.11 14.76 16.81
CA ARG A 38 11.94 15.87 17.73
C ARG A 38 12.96 16.96 17.39
N ASP A 39 12.55 18.00 16.68
CA ASP A 39 12.89 19.40 16.96
C ASP A 39 12.16 20.30 15.96
N GLY A 40 11.36 21.23 16.48
CA GLY A 40 10.27 21.85 15.75
C GLY A 40 10.73 22.69 14.56
N PHE A 41 10.10 22.50 13.40
CA PHE A 41 9.89 23.56 12.42
C PHE A 41 8.83 23.10 11.41
N ASN A 42 7.71 23.85 11.35
CA ASN A 42 6.68 23.85 10.31
C ASN A 42 6.33 22.50 9.67
N ILE A 43 5.37 21.80 10.30
CA ILE A 43 4.64 20.70 9.66
C ILE A 43 3.77 21.33 8.57
N GLN A 44 4.26 21.36 7.32
CA GLN A 44 3.34 21.48 6.21
C GLN A 44 2.55 20.18 6.19
N GLU A 45 1.27 20.27 6.55
CA GLU A 45 0.27 19.23 6.35
C GLU A 45 0.10 18.99 4.85
N ILE A 46 1.11 18.39 4.22
CA ILE A 46 0.93 17.74 2.93
C ILE A 46 -0.07 16.64 3.24
N SER A 47 -1.21 16.76 2.59
CA SER A 47 -2.42 15.98 2.74
C SER A 47 -2.12 14.51 2.40
N SER A 48 -1.37 13.83 3.28
CA SER A 48 -0.81 12.49 3.07
C SER A 48 -1.86 11.41 3.39
N GLN A 49 -3.11 11.66 2.98
CA GLN A 49 -4.23 10.74 3.16
C GLN A 49 -4.14 9.52 2.20
N ALA A 50 -3.24 9.57 1.20
CA ALA A 50 -2.90 8.45 0.36
C ALA A 50 -1.82 7.61 1.06
N SER A 51 -2.22 6.46 1.60
CA SER A 51 -1.30 5.52 2.24
C SER A 51 -0.32 4.98 1.19
N ARG A 52 0.93 5.46 1.21
CA ARG A 52 2.01 4.95 0.35
C ARG A 52 2.38 3.52 0.73
N VAL A 53 2.14 2.57 -0.18
CA VAL A 53 2.46 1.16 0.04
C VAL A 53 3.16 0.53 -1.15
N THR A 54 3.95 -0.49 -0.85
CA THR A 54 4.50 -1.42 -1.82
C THR A 54 3.64 -2.66 -1.80
N LEU A 55 2.98 -2.97 -2.91
CA LEU A 55 2.22 -4.21 -3.07
C LEU A 55 3.14 -5.33 -3.55
N HIS A 56 2.96 -6.54 -3.05
CA HIS A 56 3.73 -7.73 -3.42
C HIS A 56 2.77 -8.89 -3.73
N CYS A 57 2.66 -9.32 -5.02
CA CYS A 57 1.77 -10.44 -5.41
C CYS A 57 2.15 -11.69 -4.60
N CYS A 58 3.43 -12.09 -4.61
CA CYS A 58 3.95 -13.29 -3.93
C CYS A 58 3.10 -14.57 -4.16
N ASN A 59 2.32 -14.64 -5.24
CA ASN A 59 1.61 -15.86 -5.63
C ASN A 59 2.42 -16.62 -6.68
N GLY A 60 2.80 -17.85 -6.33
CA GLY A 60 3.60 -18.72 -7.19
C GLY A 60 4.91 -18.05 -7.60
N ASP A 61 5.14 -18.00 -8.92
CA ASP A 61 6.34 -17.41 -9.53
C ASP A 61 6.21 -15.88 -9.76
N CYS A 62 5.08 -15.27 -9.38
CA CYS A 62 4.86 -13.84 -9.61
C CYS A 62 5.61 -12.97 -8.59
N ALA A 63 6.82 -12.56 -8.97
CA ALA A 63 7.65 -11.59 -8.24
C ALA A 63 7.24 -10.12 -8.45
N TRP A 64 5.99 -9.86 -8.86
CA TRP A 64 5.52 -8.49 -9.06
C TRP A 64 5.51 -7.74 -7.73
N LYS A 65 6.24 -6.62 -7.71
CA LYS A 65 6.19 -5.62 -6.65
C LYS A 65 5.95 -4.25 -7.28
N GLU A 66 5.05 -3.47 -6.69
CA GLU A 66 4.76 -2.12 -7.17
C GLU A 66 4.62 -1.16 -6.01
N ARG A 67 5.35 -0.04 -6.08
CA ARG A 67 5.22 1.07 -5.13
C ARG A 67 4.17 2.01 -5.67
N THR A 68 3.07 2.14 -4.94
CA THR A 68 1.94 2.97 -5.36
C THR A 68 1.27 3.62 -4.16
N GLU A 69 0.82 4.85 -4.35
CA GLU A 69 -0.08 5.53 -3.44
C GLU A 69 -1.56 5.32 -3.83
N TYR A 70 -1.80 4.83 -5.06
CA TYR A 70 -3.11 4.55 -5.64
C TYR A 70 -3.43 3.04 -5.60
N TRP A 71 -3.07 2.37 -4.51
CA TRP A 71 -3.36 0.94 -4.32
C TRP A 71 -4.86 0.62 -4.38
N GLU A 72 -5.72 1.60 -4.11
CA GLU A 72 -7.16 1.49 -4.24
C GLU A 72 -7.62 1.14 -5.66
N SER A 73 -6.91 1.58 -6.69
CA SER A 73 -7.24 1.23 -8.09
C SER A 73 -7.02 -0.25 -8.42
N TYR A 74 -6.36 -1.00 -7.54
CA TYR A 74 -6.15 -2.45 -7.70
C TYR A 74 -7.21 -3.28 -6.96
N ILE A 75 -8.12 -2.63 -6.23
CA ILE A 75 -9.23 -3.29 -5.54
C ILE A 75 -10.37 -3.43 -6.54
N GLU A 76 -10.73 -4.67 -6.89
CA GLU A 76 -11.99 -4.96 -7.60
C GLU A 76 -13.14 -5.06 -6.58
N ASP A 77 -14.31 -4.50 -6.92
CA ASP A 77 -15.50 -4.44 -6.06
C ASP A 77 -16.15 -5.81 -5.83
#